data_AF-A0A7C5XIG5-F1
#
_entry.id   AF-A0A7C5XIG5-F1
#
_cell.length_a   1.000
_cell.length_b   1.000
_cell.length_c   1.000
_cell.angle_alpha   90.00
_cell.angle_beta   90.00
_cell.angle_gamma   90.00
#
_symmetry.space_group_name_H-M   'P 1'
#
loop_
_entity.id
_entity.type
_entity.pdbx_description
1 polymer ?
#
loop_
_entity_poly.entity_id
_entity_poly.type
_entity_poly.pdbx_seq_one_letter_code
_entity_poly.pdbx_strand_id
1 'polypeptide(L)'
;MGRPSRIRGIGKGDSSLKGAIDNTFLSIANKSIAAQAYAVREGEDHRLLAVDQNTNETFKSILIGLGMTKLPVMVQVIQPYPVSFVGNLRLKRGRIYISVPKSLHTIHEALWHDGRTFPIIITPLTTTLIHVR
;
A
#
# COMPACT_ATOMS: atom_id res chain seq x y z
N MET A 1 -45.44 7.39 44.11
CA MET A 1 -44.15 6.67 44.11
C MET A 1 -43.63 6.65 42.68
N GLY A 2 -42.49 7.31 42.45
CA GLY A 2 -42.01 7.71 41.12
C GLY A 2 -41.31 6.61 40.33
N ARG A 3 -41.44 6.67 39.00
CA ARG A 3 -40.77 5.81 38.02
C ARG A 3 -39.26 6.02 38.04
N PRO A 4 -38.43 4.96 38.01
CA PRO A 4 -37.04 5.09 37.61
C PRO A 4 -36.91 5.16 36.08
N SER A 5 -36.08 6.12 35.67
CA SER A 5 -35.75 6.55 34.34
C SER A 5 -34.89 5.57 33.54
N ARG A 6 -35.30 5.40 32.27
CA ARG A 6 -34.53 5.10 31.05
C ARG A 6 -32.99 5.21 31.19
N ILE A 7 -32.29 4.08 31.21
CA ILE A 7 -30.85 4.04 30.92
C ILE A 7 -30.66 3.69 29.44
N ARG A 8 -30.31 4.72 28.66
CA ARG A 8 -29.60 4.59 27.38
C ARG A 8 -28.16 4.18 27.68
N GLY A 9 -27.62 3.20 26.96
CA GLY A 9 -26.17 3.12 26.77
C GLY A 9 -25.58 1.73 26.75
N ILE A 10 -25.55 1.10 25.57
CA ILE A 10 -24.52 0.13 25.16
C ILE A 10 -24.43 0.25 23.63
N GLY A 11 -23.32 0.52 22.97
CA GLY A 11 -22.20 1.39 23.31
C GLY A 11 -21.91 2.18 22.04
N LYS A 12 -21.66 3.49 22.16
CA LYS A 12 -21.00 4.24 21.10
C LYS A 12 -19.73 3.45 20.74
N GLY A 13 -19.57 3.13 19.46
CA GLY A 13 -18.32 2.60 18.94
C GLY A 13 -17.17 3.41 19.53
N ASP A 14 -16.25 2.70 20.15
CA ASP A 14 -15.15 3.26 20.90
C ASP A 14 -14.39 4.25 20.02
N SER A 15 -14.66 5.54 20.21
CA SER A 15 -14.05 6.63 19.46
C SER A 15 -12.56 6.77 19.75
N SER A 16 -12.03 6.00 20.70
CA SER A 16 -10.60 5.86 20.94
C SER A 16 -9.89 5.07 19.83
N LEU A 17 -10.58 4.15 19.15
CA LEU A 17 -10.00 3.38 18.04
C LEU A 17 -9.82 4.22 16.79
N LYS A 18 -10.72 5.17 16.50
CA LYS A 18 -10.56 6.08 15.36
C LYS A 18 -9.33 7.00 15.54
N GLY A 19 -9.11 7.52 16.75
CA GLY A 19 -7.96 8.39 17.02
C GLY A 19 -6.60 7.67 17.06
N ALA A 20 -6.56 6.41 17.53
CA ALA A 20 -5.32 5.64 17.64
C ALA A 20 -4.87 5.02 16.30
N ILE A 21 -5.83 4.69 15.43
CA ILE A 21 -5.56 4.18 14.08
C ILE A 21 -5.06 5.35 13.21
N ASP A 22 -5.71 6.51 13.21
CA ASP A 22 -5.30 7.58 12.29
C ASP A 22 -3.85 8.06 12.51
N ASN A 23 -3.41 8.22 13.76
CA ASN A 23 -2.04 8.66 14.06
C ASN A 23 -0.95 7.59 13.79
N THR A 24 -1.25 6.32 14.04
CA THR A 24 -0.26 5.24 13.84
C THR A 24 0.00 5.02 12.34
N PHE A 25 -1.05 5.14 11.52
CA PHE A 25 -0.99 4.91 10.08
C PHE A 25 -0.39 6.10 9.32
N LEU A 26 -0.65 7.34 9.77
CA LEU A 26 0.10 8.53 9.33
C LEU A 26 1.60 8.39 9.63
N SER A 27 1.99 7.67 10.70
CA SER A 27 3.40 7.38 10.96
C SER A 27 4.01 6.38 9.97
N ILE A 28 3.19 5.53 9.32
CA ILE A 28 3.64 4.55 8.32
C ILE A 28 3.67 5.20 6.92
N ALA A 29 2.82 6.18 6.67
CA ALA A 29 2.98 7.08 5.53
C ALA A 29 4.37 7.73 5.60
N ASN A 30 5.18 7.56 4.55
CA ASN A 30 6.59 7.96 4.47
C ASN A 30 7.61 7.06 5.19
N LYS A 31 7.20 5.97 5.85
CA LYS A 31 8.13 4.92 6.26
C LYS A 31 8.39 3.97 5.10
N SER A 32 9.65 3.57 4.98
CA SER A 32 10.05 2.54 4.03
C SER A 32 9.68 1.17 4.58
N ILE A 33 8.94 0.39 3.80
CA ILE A 33 8.46 -0.95 4.17
C ILE A 33 9.20 -1.96 3.30
N ALA A 34 9.93 -2.87 3.93
CA ALA A 34 10.52 -4.01 3.24
C ALA A 34 9.42 -4.99 2.83
N ALA A 35 9.47 -5.45 1.59
CA ALA A 35 8.51 -6.39 1.03
C ALA A 35 9.19 -7.36 0.06
N GLN A 36 8.46 -8.42 -0.29
CA GLN A 36 8.78 -9.24 -1.43
C GLN A 36 7.80 -8.94 -2.55
N ALA A 37 8.26 -8.99 -3.79
CA ALA A 37 7.42 -8.87 -4.96
C ALA A 37 7.81 -9.87 -6.03
N TYR A 38 6.90 -10.10 -6.97
CA TYR A 38 7.16 -10.86 -8.19
C TYR A 38 6.61 -10.08 -9.37
N ALA A 39 7.29 -10.22 -10.51
CA ALA A 39 6.89 -9.56 -11.74
C ALA A 39 5.67 -10.26 -12.35
N VAL A 40 4.68 -9.48 -12.75
CA VAL A 40 3.46 -9.95 -13.41
C VAL A 40 3.25 -9.15 -14.69
N ARG A 41 2.77 -9.83 -15.72
CA ARG A 41 2.36 -9.24 -16.99
C ARG A 41 0.85 -9.36 -17.16
N GLU A 42 0.19 -8.26 -17.49
CA GLU A 42 -1.22 -8.23 -17.88
C GLU A 42 -1.33 -7.71 -19.33
N GLY A 43 -1.49 -8.61 -20.30
CA GLY A 43 -1.46 -8.22 -21.72
C GLY A 43 -0.06 -7.80 -22.19
N GLU A 44 0.04 -7.07 -23.30
CA GLU A 44 1.34 -6.70 -23.89
C GLU A 44 1.96 -5.44 -23.27
N ASP A 45 1.12 -4.56 -22.75
CA ASP A 45 1.51 -3.22 -22.30
C ASP A 45 1.65 -3.08 -20.79
N HIS A 46 1.06 -3.97 -19.99
CA HIS A 46 0.99 -3.75 -18.54
C HIS A 46 1.97 -4.65 -17.80
N ARG A 47 2.99 -4.00 -17.27
CA ARG A 47 4.04 -4.60 -16.45
C ARG A 47 3.89 -4.13 -15.02
N LEU A 48 3.62 -5.07 -14.13
CA LEU A 48 3.29 -4.83 -12.74
C LEU A 48 4.25 -5.60 -11.84
N LEU A 49 4.51 -5.05 -10.65
CA LEU A 49 5.04 -5.81 -9.54
C LEU A 49 3.87 -6.16 -8.62
N ALA A 50 3.63 -7.44 -8.40
CA ALA A 50 2.68 -7.91 -7.41
C ALA A 50 3.41 -8.10 -6.08
N VAL A 51 2.91 -7.44 -5.03
CA VAL A 51 3.48 -7.52 -3.69
C VAL A 51 3.02 -8.82 -3.00
N ASP A 52 3.94 -9.45 -2.27
CA ASP A 52 3.69 -10.69 -1.54
C ASP A 52 2.58 -10.52 -0.47
N GLN A 53 1.85 -11.60 -0.21
CA GLN A 53 0.68 -11.59 0.66
C GLN A 53 0.99 -11.14 2.09
N ASN A 54 2.20 -11.40 2.59
CA ASN A 54 2.57 -11.04 3.96
C ASN A 54 2.63 -9.51 4.18
N THR A 55 2.95 -8.75 3.13
CA THR A 55 3.03 -7.27 3.19
C THR A 55 1.83 -6.58 2.58
N ASN A 56 0.95 -7.35 1.94
CA ASN A 56 -0.28 -6.92 1.28
C ASN A 56 -1.26 -6.25 2.25
N GLU A 57 -1.43 -6.79 3.47
CA GLU A 57 -2.38 -6.27 4.47
C GLU A 57 -1.99 -4.87 4.99
N THR A 58 -0.69 -4.62 5.16
CA THR A 58 -0.19 -3.29 5.54
C THR A 58 -0.56 -2.24 4.50
N PHE A 59 -0.30 -2.51 3.22
CA PHE A 59 -0.61 -1.58 2.13
C PHE A 59 -2.11 -1.43 1.86
N LYS A 60 -2.89 -2.51 1.99
CA LYS A 60 -4.35 -2.43 1.94
C LYS A 60 -4.88 -1.50 3.02
N SER A 61 -4.40 -1.65 4.24
CA SER A 61 -4.86 -0.84 5.37
C SER A 61 -4.50 0.64 5.17
N ILE A 62 -3.32 0.94 4.60
CA ILE A 62 -2.94 2.30 4.21
C ILE A 62 -3.90 2.87 3.14
N LEU A 63 -4.16 2.13 2.06
CA LEU A 63 -5.06 2.58 0.99
C LEU A 63 -6.49 2.84 1.49
N ILE A 64 -7.03 1.92 2.29
CA ILE A 64 -8.36 2.03 2.88
C ILE A 64 -8.42 3.23 3.83
N GLY A 65 -7.42 3.39 4.71
CA GLY A 65 -7.35 4.49 5.67
C GLY A 65 -7.26 5.86 4.99
N LEU A 66 -6.50 5.97 3.89
CA LEU A 66 -6.41 7.21 3.11
C LEU A 66 -7.62 7.46 2.19
N GLY A 67 -8.54 6.48 2.07
CA GLY A 67 -9.63 6.55 1.08
C GLY A 67 -9.15 6.58 -0.37
N MET A 68 -7.93 6.09 -0.64
CA MET A 68 -7.29 6.17 -1.95
C MET A 68 -7.36 4.83 -2.69
N THR A 69 -7.68 4.88 -3.98
CA THR A 69 -7.62 3.70 -4.87
C THR A 69 -6.26 3.53 -5.54
N LYS A 70 -5.41 4.56 -5.49
CA LYS A 70 -4.08 4.62 -6.06
C LYS A 70 -3.18 5.44 -5.15
N LEU A 71 -1.96 4.98 -4.91
CA LEU A 71 -0.98 5.70 -4.09
C LEU A 71 0.36 5.73 -4.83
N PRO A 72 0.95 6.90 -5.10
CA PRO A 72 2.31 6.96 -5.62
C PRO A 72 3.28 6.43 -4.58
N VAL A 73 4.22 5.60 -5.01
CA VAL A 73 5.23 4.97 -4.16
C VAL A 73 6.60 5.03 -4.83
N MET A 74 7.64 5.25 -4.05
CA MET A 74 9.00 4.94 -4.47
C MET A 74 9.23 3.45 -4.23
N VAL A 75 9.67 2.74 -5.25
CA VAL A 75 10.07 1.33 -5.16
C VAL A 75 11.55 1.25 -5.39
N GLN A 76 12.25 0.56 -4.50
CA GLN A 76 13.63 0.16 -4.68
C GLN A 76 13.69 -1.36 -4.77
N VAL A 77 14.07 -1.88 -5.93
CA VAL A 77 14.46 -3.28 -6.09
C VAL A 77 15.87 -3.42 -5.52
N ILE A 78 16.07 -4.35 -4.58
CA ILE A 78 17.38 -4.54 -3.94
C ILE A 78 18.24 -5.49 -4.78
N GLN A 79 17.66 -6.60 -5.20
CA GLN A 79 18.27 -7.67 -6.00
C GLN A 79 17.18 -8.32 -6.88
N PRO A 80 17.53 -9.00 -7.99
CA PRO A 80 18.86 -9.13 -8.59
C PRO A 80 19.36 -7.85 -9.29
N TYR A 81 18.47 -6.93 -9.66
CA TYR A 81 18.82 -5.69 -10.35
C TYR A 81 18.53 -4.48 -9.47
N PRO A 82 19.53 -3.90 -8.79
CA PRO A 82 19.32 -2.76 -7.92
C PRO A 82 18.86 -1.55 -8.72
N VAL A 83 17.59 -1.17 -8.57
CA VAL A 83 17.00 -0.04 -9.29
C VAL A 83 15.91 0.62 -8.45
N SER A 84 15.77 1.93 -8.58
CA SER A 84 14.72 2.68 -7.92
C SER A 84 13.82 3.37 -8.94
N PHE A 85 12.52 3.40 -8.68
CA PHE A 85 11.55 4.08 -9.54
C PHE A 85 10.29 4.50 -8.79
N VAL A 86 9.61 5.49 -9.35
CA VAL A 86 8.28 5.88 -8.88
C VAL A 86 7.23 5.05 -9.62
N GLY A 87 6.40 4.34 -8.85
CA GLY A 87 5.29 3.55 -9.35
C GLY A 87 3.97 3.98 -8.72
N ASN A 88 2.86 3.45 -9.23
CA ASN A 88 1.54 3.62 -8.62
C ASN A 88 1.07 2.30 -8.04
N LEU A 89 0.90 2.29 -6.72
CA LEU A 89 0.37 1.16 -5.97
C LEU A 89 -1.16 1.16 -6.08
N ARG A 90 -1.75 -0.01 -6.38
CA ARG A 90 -3.20 -0.21 -6.55
C ARG A 90 -3.64 -1.54 -5.97
N LEU A 91 -4.81 -1.56 -5.33
CA LEU A 91 -5.47 -2.79 -4.90
C LEU A 91 -6.31 -3.35 -6.05
N LYS A 92 -6.05 -4.60 -6.46
CA LYS A 92 -6.83 -5.32 -7.47
C LYS A 92 -6.97 -6.79 -7.05
N ARG A 93 -8.19 -7.33 -7.09
CA ARG A 93 -8.47 -8.75 -6.74
C ARG A 93 -7.83 -9.20 -5.41
N GLY A 94 -7.83 -8.33 -4.40
CA GLY A 94 -7.25 -8.63 -3.09
C GLY A 94 -5.72 -8.64 -3.02
N ARG A 95 -5.01 -8.19 -4.07
CA ARG A 95 -3.55 -8.05 -4.12
C ARG A 95 -3.13 -6.63 -4.45
N ILE A 96 -1.96 -6.25 -3.98
CA ILE A 96 -1.37 -4.95 -4.25
C ILE A 96 -0.44 -5.09 -5.46
N TYR A 97 -0.68 -4.24 -6.45
CA TYR A 97 0.10 -4.15 -7.67
C TYR A 97 0.74 -2.78 -7.78
N ILE A 98 1.98 -2.73 -8.27
CA ILE A 98 2.71 -1.50 -8.53
C ILE A 98 3.03 -1.42 -10.02
N SER A 99 2.64 -0.33 -10.67
CA SER A 99 2.96 -0.11 -12.08
C SER A 99 4.45 0.13 -12.30
N VAL A 100 5.05 -0.54 -13.28
CA VAL A 100 6.44 -0.33 -13.68
C VAL A 100 6.54 0.67 -14.84
N PRO A 101 7.44 1.68 -14.78
CA PRO A 101 7.67 2.61 -15.87
C PRO A 101 8.20 1.95 -17.15
N LYS A 102 7.92 2.56 -18.30
CA LYS A 102 8.39 2.06 -19.61
C LYS A 102 9.91 1.91 -19.71
N SER A 103 10.65 2.82 -19.10
CA SER A 103 12.12 2.78 -19.05
C SER A 103 12.68 1.53 -18.35
N LEU A 104 11.88 0.85 -17.54
CA LEU A 104 12.28 -0.35 -16.79
C LEU A 104 11.66 -1.64 -17.34
N HIS A 105 11.07 -1.61 -18.54
CA HIS A 105 10.49 -2.80 -19.16
C HIS A 105 11.51 -3.94 -19.27
N THR A 106 12.73 -3.69 -19.72
CA THR A 106 13.76 -4.74 -19.87
C THR A 106 14.09 -5.42 -18.55
N ILE A 107 14.20 -4.65 -17.46
CA ILE A 107 14.46 -5.20 -16.12
C ILE A 107 13.25 -5.99 -15.62
N HIS A 108 12.04 -5.48 -15.85
CA HIS A 108 10.82 -6.20 -15.50
C HIS A 108 10.69 -7.53 -16.25
N GLU A 109 10.98 -7.57 -17.55
CA GLU A 109 10.94 -8.80 -18.34
C GLU A 109 11.95 -9.82 -17.83
N ALA A 110 13.18 -9.40 -17.49
CA ALA A 110 14.17 -10.28 -16.88
C ALA A 110 13.65 -10.87 -15.55
N LEU A 111 13.10 -10.03 -14.68
CA LEU A 111 12.51 -10.46 -13.41
C LEU A 111 11.30 -11.39 -13.60
N TRP A 112 10.52 -11.19 -14.67
CA TRP A 112 9.35 -12.00 -14.99
C TRP A 112 9.76 -13.39 -15.49
N HIS A 113 10.75 -13.46 -16.40
CA HIS A 113 11.28 -14.72 -16.90
C HIS A 113 11.95 -15.57 -15.81
N ASP A 114 12.61 -14.92 -14.85
CA ASP A 114 13.21 -15.62 -13.69
C ASP A 114 12.15 -16.24 -12.76
N GLY A 115 10.90 -15.74 -12.79
CA GLY A 115 9.76 -16.27 -12.04
C GLY A 115 9.90 -16.24 -10.51
N ARG A 116 10.94 -15.58 -9.98
CA ARG A 116 11.27 -15.55 -8.55
C ARG A 116 10.63 -14.36 -7.86
N THR A 117 10.32 -14.56 -6.58
CA THR A 117 10.09 -13.45 -5.65
C THR A 117 11.42 -12.77 -5.33
N PHE A 118 11.44 -11.45 -5.32
CA PHE A 118 12.62 -10.64 -5.03
C PHE A 118 12.34 -9.56 -3.98
N PRO A 119 13.35 -9.18 -3.19
CA PRO A 119 13.20 -8.18 -2.15
C PRO A 119 13.11 -6.77 -2.74
N ILE A 120 12.12 -6.02 -2.28
CA ILE A 120 11.93 -4.62 -2.60
C ILE A 120 11.72 -3.80 -1.34
N ILE A 121 11.99 -2.51 -1.42
CA ILE A 121 11.59 -1.51 -0.42
C ILE A 121 10.54 -0.62 -1.08
N ILE A 122 9.40 -0.45 -0.42
CA ILE A 122 8.32 0.42 -0.87
C ILE A 122 8.19 1.56 0.13
N THR A 123 8.29 2.78 -0.36
CA THR A 123 8.09 3.99 0.42
C THR A 123 6.87 4.73 -0.14
N PRO A 124 5.76 4.80 0.61
CA PRO A 124 4.62 5.65 0.27
C PRO A 124 5.09 7.09 0.05
N LEU A 125 4.83 7.63 -1.13
CA LEU A 125 5.02 9.05 -1.39
C LEU A 125 3.72 9.72 -1.01
N THR A 126 3.55 10.03 0.27
CA THR A 126 2.57 11.07 0.58
C THR A 126 3.24 12.37 0.18
N THR A 127 2.88 12.87 -1.01
CA THR A 127 2.93 14.32 -1.20
C THR A 127 2.24 14.87 0.02
N THR A 128 2.95 15.66 0.81
CA THR A 128 2.39 16.53 1.82
C THR A 128 1.08 17.06 1.25
N LEU A 129 -0.03 16.46 1.66
CA LEU A 129 -1.36 17.04 1.57
C LEU A 129 -1.31 18.18 2.59
N ILE A 130 -0.50 19.20 2.27
CA ILE A 130 -0.73 20.54 2.74
C ILE A 130 -2.17 20.76 2.31
N HIS A 131 -3.04 20.70 3.32
CA HIS A 131 -4.37 21.27 3.28
C HIS A 131 -4.24 22.64 2.60
N VAL A 132 -4.43 22.70 1.29
CA VAL A 132 -4.81 23.94 0.64
C VAL A 132 -6.28 24.07 0.99
N ARG A 133 -6.52 24.74 2.12
CA ARG A 133 -7.83 25.31 2.43
C ARG A 133 -8.13 26.42 1.43
#